data_AF-A0AAN8TV02-F1
#
_entry.id   AF-A0AAN8TV02-F1
#
_cell.length_a   1.000
_cell.length_b   1.000
_cell.length_c   1.000
_cell.angle_alpha   90.00
_cell.angle_beta   90.00
_cell.angle_gamma   90.00
#
_symmetry.space_group_name_H-M   'P 1'
#
loop_
_entity.id
_entity.type
_entity.pdbx_description
1 polymer ?
#
loop_
_entity_poly.entity_id
_entity_poly.type
_entity_poly.pdbx_seq_one_letter_code
_entity_poly.pdbx_strand_id
1 'polypeptide(L)'
;MTMNKYYVNGFKFQSEEVSRNKKANNSGVYIQGDVDGTDQTIEYYGVILEIIEVRYSGWPTKKIVLFRSEWFDPSHRGMKVDHQHNIIEVKHTRKYRSYDSFIIAQNAKQVYYAPYPLRRDKAEIDNVLDVAYQNDVAIVYQQVDIELETTLQHPQHIIKSI
;
A
#
# COMPACT_ATOMS: atom_id res chain seq x y z
N MET A 1 5.10 17.93 1.95
CA MET A 1 3.67 18.18 1.68
C MET A 1 2.92 16.89 1.96
N THR A 2 1.76 16.94 2.63
CA THR A 2 0.93 15.75 2.90
C THR A 2 -0.01 15.50 1.73
N MET A 3 -0.18 14.23 1.33
CA MET A 3 -1.01 13.80 0.22
C MET A 3 -2.17 12.92 0.70
N ASN A 4 -3.32 13.00 0.02
CA ASN A 4 -4.49 12.16 0.32
C ASN A 4 -4.42 10.77 -0.33
N LYS A 5 -3.64 10.62 -1.41
CA LYS A 5 -3.46 9.37 -2.15
C LYS A 5 -2.10 9.36 -2.86
N TYR A 6 -1.54 8.18 -3.08
CA TYR A 6 -0.33 7.98 -3.86
C TYR A 6 -0.37 6.66 -4.63
N TYR A 7 0.16 6.64 -5.85
CA TYR A 7 0.19 5.47 -6.71
C TYR A 7 1.62 4.99 -6.85
N VAL A 8 1.88 3.72 -6.52
CA VAL A 8 3.21 3.10 -6.63
C VAL A 8 3.06 1.58 -6.70
N ASN A 9 3.97 0.92 -7.43
CA ASN A 9 3.97 -0.52 -7.62
C ASN A 9 2.65 -1.08 -8.18
N GLY A 10 1.89 -0.29 -8.93
CA GLY A 10 0.57 -0.68 -9.43
C GLY A 10 -0.54 -0.64 -8.38
N PHE A 11 -0.32 -0.01 -7.22
CA PHE A 11 -1.29 0.12 -6.14
C PHE A 11 -1.61 1.57 -5.81
N LYS A 12 -2.88 1.83 -5.45
CA LYS A 12 -3.33 3.13 -4.93
C LYS A 12 -3.35 3.10 -3.41
N PHE A 13 -2.44 3.80 -2.76
CA PHE A 13 -2.40 3.96 -1.30
C PHE A 13 -3.15 5.21 -0.84
N GLN A 14 -3.80 5.12 0.31
CA GLN A 14 -4.48 6.22 0.98
C GLN A 14 -4.21 6.16 2.49
N SER A 15 -4.31 7.30 3.19
CA SER A 15 -4.31 7.24 4.65
C SER A 15 -5.58 6.58 5.18
N GLU A 16 -5.49 5.99 6.37
CA GLU A 16 -6.61 5.36 7.06
C GLU A 16 -7.81 6.29 7.19
N GLU A 17 -7.56 7.55 7.55
CA GLU A 17 -8.60 8.57 7.69
C GLU A 17 -9.38 8.77 6.39
N VAL A 18 -8.69 8.77 5.24
CA VAL A 18 -9.29 8.95 3.92
C VAL A 18 -9.99 7.68 3.43
N SER A 19 -9.54 6.50 3.86
CA SER A 19 -10.06 5.21 3.36
C SER A 19 -11.14 4.57 4.23
N ARG A 20 -11.29 4.99 5.49
CA ARG A 20 -12.16 4.36 6.51
C ARG A 20 -13.61 4.07 6.07
N ASN A 21 -14.17 4.91 5.19
CA ASN A 21 -15.56 4.79 4.73
C ASN A 21 -15.68 4.38 3.25
N LYS A 22 -14.59 3.94 2.63
CA LYS A 22 -14.60 3.50 1.22
C LYS A 22 -14.79 2.00 1.15
N LYS A 23 -15.40 1.53 0.05
CA LYS A 23 -15.59 0.11 -0.26
C LYS A 23 -14.27 -0.68 -0.19
N ALA A 24 -13.17 -0.01 -0.52
CA ALA A 24 -11.83 -0.55 -0.48
C ALA A 24 -10.97 0.27 0.49
N ASN A 25 -10.58 -0.36 1.60
CA ASN A 25 -9.67 0.26 2.54
C ASN A 25 -8.22 0.10 2.03
N ASN A 26 -7.75 1.11 1.33
CA ASN A 26 -6.44 1.12 0.67
C ASN A 26 -5.29 1.65 1.55
N SER A 27 -5.46 1.64 2.87
CA SER A 27 -4.44 2.09 3.82
C SER A 27 -3.54 0.99 4.36
N GLY A 28 -3.86 -0.28 4.09
CA GLY A 28 -3.02 -1.39 4.55
C GLY A 28 -1.70 -1.43 3.79
N VAL A 29 -0.61 -1.60 4.55
CA VAL A 29 0.74 -1.63 4.02
C VAL A 29 1.54 -2.80 4.58
N TYR A 30 2.36 -3.38 3.72
CA TYR A 30 3.29 -4.45 4.02
C TYR A 30 4.71 -4.07 3.58
N ILE A 31 5.69 -4.42 4.41
CA ILE A 31 7.10 -4.45 4.04
C ILE A 31 7.75 -5.74 4.55
N GLN A 32 8.72 -6.23 3.79
CA GLN A 32 9.63 -7.29 4.23
C GLN A 32 10.93 -6.62 4.66
N GLY A 33 11.31 -6.76 5.93
CA GLY A 33 12.56 -6.26 6.47
C GLY A 33 13.55 -7.39 6.67
N ASP A 34 14.84 -7.10 6.48
CA ASP A 34 15.92 -8.05 6.72
C ASP A 34 16.36 -8.01 8.19
N VAL A 35 16.83 -9.15 8.71
CA VAL A 35 17.46 -9.23 10.03
C VAL A 35 18.97 -9.20 9.84
N ASP A 36 19.58 -8.08 10.24
CA ASP A 36 21.01 -7.82 10.10
C ASP A 36 21.88 -9.02 10.47
N GLY A 37 22.75 -9.42 9.53
CA GLY A 37 23.69 -10.52 9.72
C GLY A 37 23.08 -11.92 9.62
N THR A 38 21.85 -12.06 9.13
CA THR A 38 21.18 -13.35 8.90
C THR A 38 20.43 -13.36 7.56
N ASP A 39 20.12 -14.55 7.04
CA ASP A 39 19.21 -14.73 5.89
C ASP A 39 17.72 -14.71 6.31
N GLN A 40 17.42 -14.25 7.52
CA GLN A 40 16.05 -14.18 8.03
C GLN A 40 15.40 -12.87 7.66
N THR A 41 14.11 -12.93 7.35
CA THR A 41 13.30 -11.74 7.08
C THR A 41 12.15 -11.66 8.09
N ILE A 42 11.78 -10.43 8.44
CA ILE A 42 10.63 -10.11 9.29
C ILE A 42 9.59 -9.40 8.42
N GLU A 43 8.38 -9.92 8.46
CA GLU A 43 7.26 -9.30 7.78
C GLU A 43 6.56 -8.28 8.69
N TYR A 44 6.43 -7.05 8.22
CA TYR A 44 5.74 -5.99 8.93
C TYR A 44 4.45 -5.63 8.21
N TYR A 45 3.38 -5.59 9.00
CA TYR A 45 2.05 -5.22 8.55
C TYR A 45 1.61 -3.98 9.32
N GLY A 46 1.06 -3.00 8.62
CA GLY A 46 0.68 -1.74 9.22
C GLY A 46 -0.40 -1.01 8.46
N VAL A 47 -0.74 0.16 8.98
CA VAL A 47 -1.74 1.05 8.40
C VAL A 47 -1.10 2.41 8.15
N ILE A 48 -1.27 2.94 6.95
CA ILE A 48 -0.79 4.26 6.57
C ILE A 48 -1.63 5.30 7.31
N LEU A 49 -0.96 6.11 8.13
CA LEU A 49 -1.56 7.27 8.79
C LEU A 49 -1.42 8.52 7.92
N GLU A 50 -0.25 8.71 7.28
CA GLU A 50 0.01 9.87 6.42
C GLU A 50 0.91 9.50 5.24
N ILE A 51 0.72 10.21 4.13
CA ILE A 51 1.58 10.14 2.95
C ILE A 51 2.28 11.49 2.81
N ILE A 52 3.61 11.48 2.77
CA ILE A 52 4.44 12.69 2.80
C ILE A 52 5.34 12.71 1.57
N GLU A 53 5.22 13.75 0.75
CA GLU A 53 6.20 14.06 -0.30
C GLU A 53 7.28 15.01 0.24
N VAL A 54 8.53 14.58 0.12
CA VAL A 54 9.73 15.35 0.44
C VAL A 54 10.44 15.71 -0.86
N ARG A 55 10.76 17.00 -1.03
CA ARG A 55 11.48 17.53 -2.19
C ARG A 55 12.85 18.01 -1.75
N TYR A 56 13.88 17.59 -2.47
CA TYR A 56 15.25 18.07 -2.28
C TYR A 56 15.48 19.28 -3.18
N SER A 57 15.94 20.38 -2.59
CA SER A 57 16.40 21.55 -3.34
C SER A 57 17.68 21.22 -4.11
N GLY A 58 17.76 21.62 -5.37
CA GLY A 58 18.92 21.39 -6.23
C GLY A 58 18.52 20.94 -7.63
N TRP A 59 19.51 20.87 -8.54
CA TRP A 59 19.33 20.39 -9.90
C TRP A 59 20.12 19.08 -10.12
N PRO A 60 19.51 18.01 -10.65
CA PRO A 60 18.07 17.89 -10.93
C PRO A 60 17.25 17.84 -9.63
N THR A 61 16.03 18.38 -9.67
CA THR A 61 15.11 18.31 -8.52
C THR A 61 14.76 16.86 -8.24
N LYS A 62 15.01 16.41 -7.01
CA LYS A 62 14.67 15.05 -6.55
C LYS A 62 13.48 15.10 -5.61
N LYS A 63 12.62 14.10 -5.68
CA LYS A 63 11.52 13.89 -4.74
C LYS A 63 11.51 12.46 -4.23
N ILE A 64 11.06 12.29 -3.00
CA ILE A 64 10.80 10.99 -2.38
C ILE A 64 9.45 11.04 -1.68
N VAL A 65 8.73 9.92 -1.70
CA VAL A 65 7.47 9.78 -0.99
C VAL A 65 7.65 8.78 0.15
N LEU A 66 7.25 9.21 1.34
CA LEU A 66 7.30 8.43 2.57
C LEU A 66 5.87 8.12 3.04
N PHE A 67 5.67 6.92 3.56
CA PHE A 67 4.47 6.56 4.30
C PHE A 67 4.77 6.55 5.78
N ARG A 68 4.08 7.40 6.54
CA ARG A 68 4.03 7.32 8.00
C ARG A 68 2.98 6.28 8.36
N SER A 69 3.41 5.20 8.98
CA SER A 69 2.59 4.01 9.22
C SER A 69 2.58 3.64 10.70
N GLU A 70 1.45 3.15 11.16
CA GLU A 70 1.34 2.48 12.45
C GLU A 70 1.48 0.97 12.23
N TRP A 71 2.50 0.38 12.84
CA TRP A 71 2.85 -1.02 12.66
C TRP A 71 2.22 -1.91 13.74
N PHE A 72 1.74 -3.09 13.33
CA PHE A 72 1.35 -4.14 14.28
C PHE A 72 2.58 -4.88 14.80
N ASP A 73 2.49 -5.47 16.00
CA ASP A 73 3.60 -6.24 16.58
C ASP A 73 3.88 -7.50 15.74
N PRO A 74 5.06 -7.60 15.08
CA PRO A 74 5.39 -8.69 14.15
C PRO A 74 5.72 -10.01 14.87
N SER A 75 5.78 -10.03 16.20
CA SER A 75 6.05 -11.25 16.94
C SER A 75 4.84 -12.20 16.94
N HIS A 76 5.06 -13.48 17.29
CA HIS A 76 4.03 -14.51 17.55
C HIS A 76 2.92 -14.08 18.54
N ARG A 77 3.17 -12.98 19.24
CA ARG A 77 2.36 -12.39 20.30
C ARG A 77 1.41 -11.31 19.76
N GLY A 78 1.67 -10.80 18.57
CA GLY A 78 0.85 -9.84 17.82
C GLY A 78 0.30 -10.39 16.50
N MET A 79 0.88 -11.48 15.98
CA MET A 79 0.48 -12.07 14.72
C MET A 79 0.36 -13.60 14.80
N LYS A 80 -0.56 -14.15 14.02
CA LYS A 80 -0.72 -15.59 13.80
C LYS A 80 -0.94 -15.87 12.33
N VAL A 81 -0.18 -16.83 11.79
CA VAL A 81 -0.32 -17.27 10.40
C VAL A 81 -1.20 -18.52 10.35
N ASP A 82 -2.24 -18.47 9.52
CA ASP A 82 -3.02 -19.64 9.11
C ASP A 82 -2.50 -20.14 7.76
N HIS A 83 -1.59 -21.11 7.82
CA HIS A 83 -0.96 -21.69 6.63
C HIS A 83 -1.93 -22.43 5.70
N GLN A 84 -3.09 -22.86 6.19
CA GLN A 84 -4.06 -23.58 5.37
C GLN A 84 -4.73 -22.66 4.35
N HIS A 85 -4.91 -21.39 4.72
CA HIS A 85 -5.63 -20.40 3.92
C HIS A 85 -4.76 -19.22 3.49
N ASN A 86 -3.47 -19.23 3.82
CA ASN A 86 -2.55 -18.09 3.66
C ASN A 86 -3.11 -16.78 4.26
N ILE A 87 -3.83 -16.90 5.38
CA ILE A 87 -4.40 -15.75 6.11
C ILE A 87 -3.48 -15.39 7.26
N ILE A 88 -3.26 -14.09 7.45
CA ILE A 88 -2.48 -13.56 8.56
C ILE A 88 -3.43 -12.81 9.49
N GLU A 89 -3.58 -13.33 10.69
CA GLU A 89 -4.34 -12.68 11.74
C GLU A 89 -3.43 -11.70 12.48
N VAL A 90 -3.80 -10.42 12.46
CA VAL A 90 -3.11 -9.34 13.17
C VAL A 90 -3.91 -8.94 14.40
N LYS A 91 -3.25 -8.85 15.56
CA LYS A 91 -3.86 -8.34 16.78
C LYS A 91 -3.84 -6.81 16.76
N HIS A 92 -4.94 -6.20 16.34
CA HIS A 92 -5.04 -4.74 16.16
C HIS A 92 -4.67 -3.91 17.40
N THR A 93 -4.86 -4.45 18.62
CA THR A 93 -4.54 -3.76 19.88
C THR A 93 -3.04 -3.77 20.21
N ARG A 94 -2.22 -4.51 19.46
CA ARG A 94 -0.80 -4.71 19.76
C ARG A 94 0.04 -4.05 18.68
N LYS A 95 0.67 -2.93 19.05
CA LYS A 95 1.45 -2.09 18.14
C LYS A 95 2.94 -2.33 18.34
N TYR A 96 3.68 -2.30 17.24
CA TYR A 96 5.14 -2.27 17.27
C TYR A 96 5.60 -0.86 17.65
N ARG A 97 6.21 -0.73 18.83
CA ARG A 97 6.61 0.58 19.40
C ARG A 97 8.04 1.00 19.05
N SER A 98 8.76 0.21 18.25
CA SER A 98 10.13 0.56 17.85
C SER A 98 10.15 1.61 16.72
N TYR A 99 11.33 2.15 16.48
CA TYR A 99 11.55 3.59 16.28
C TYR A 99 11.25 4.16 14.87
N ASP A 100 10.98 3.37 13.83
CA ASP A 100 10.70 3.96 12.51
C ASP A 100 9.29 3.73 12.00
N SER A 101 8.51 4.80 12.00
CA SER A 101 7.17 4.85 11.42
C SER A 101 7.19 5.18 9.93
N PHE A 102 8.33 5.58 9.36
CA PHE A 102 8.43 6.01 7.98
C PHE A 102 9.06 4.93 7.10
N ILE A 103 8.41 4.68 5.97
CA ILE A 103 8.96 3.82 4.92
C ILE A 103 8.94 4.55 3.59
N ILE A 104 9.86 4.20 2.71
CA ILE A 104 9.86 4.66 1.33
C ILE A 104 8.70 3.97 0.60
N ALA A 105 7.82 4.76 -0.02
CA ALA A 105 6.63 4.24 -0.70
C ALA A 105 6.97 3.17 -1.76
N GLN A 106 8.14 3.29 -2.41
CA GLN A 106 8.61 2.34 -3.42
C GLN A 106 8.84 0.92 -2.88
N ASN A 107 9.14 0.78 -1.59
CA ASN A 107 9.40 -0.51 -0.96
C ASN A 107 8.13 -1.15 -0.36
N ALA A 108 7.01 -0.45 -0.44
CA ALA A 108 5.74 -0.90 0.13
C ALA A 108 4.95 -1.77 -0.84
N LYS A 109 4.27 -2.79 -0.30
CA LYS A 109 3.17 -3.50 -0.96
C LYS A 109 1.86 -3.18 -0.26
N GLN A 110 0.75 -3.22 -1.00
CA GLN A 110 -0.58 -3.01 -0.44
C GLN A 110 -1.12 -4.33 0.12
N VAL A 111 -1.81 -4.24 1.26
CA VAL A 111 -2.56 -5.35 1.85
C VAL A 111 -3.97 -4.89 2.20
N TYR A 112 -4.91 -5.83 2.18
CA TYR A 112 -6.29 -5.59 2.60
C TYR A 112 -6.53 -6.25 3.97
N TYR A 113 -7.14 -5.50 4.88
CA TYR A 113 -7.59 -6.04 6.17
C TYR A 113 -9.07 -6.38 6.11
N ALA A 114 -9.39 -7.66 6.20
CA ALA A 114 -10.76 -8.12 6.30
C ALA A 114 -11.34 -7.85 7.70
N PRO A 115 -12.67 -7.66 7.82
CA PRO A 115 -13.33 -7.53 9.12
C PRO A 115 -13.06 -8.73 10.04
N TYR A 116 -12.98 -8.48 11.34
CA TYR A 116 -12.86 -9.53 12.35
C TYR A 116 -14.16 -9.65 13.18
N PRO A 117 -14.63 -10.86 13.50
CA PRO A 117 -14.10 -12.15 13.05
C PRO A 117 -14.44 -12.40 11.58
N LEU A 118 -13.44 -12.85 10.81
CA LEU A 118 -13.69 -13.34 9.45
C LEU A 118 -14.40 -14.69 9.57
N ARG A 119 -15.61 -14.81 9.03
CA ARG A 119 -16.23 -16.13 8.94
C ARG A 119 -15.45 -16.93 7.91
N ARG A 120 -14.96 -18.10 8.31
CA ARG A 120 -14.13 -18.95 7.46
C ARG A 120 -14.97 -19.84 6.54
N ASP A 121 -16.20 -19.43 6.23
CA ASP A 121 -16.95 -20.09 5.19
C ASP A 121 -16.45 -19.63 3.82
N LYS A 122 -16.63 -20.49 2.82
CA LYS A 122 -16.10 -20.27 1.48
C LYS A 122 -16.62 -18.97 0.87
N ALA A 123 -17.88 -18.61 1.14
CA ALA A 123 -18.51 -17.43 0.56
C ALA A 123 -17.89 -16.12 1.07
N GLU A 124 -17.57 -16.02 2.36
CA GLU A 124 -16.97 -14.81 2.91
C GLU A 124 -15.50 -14.66 2.47
N ILE A 125 -14.75 -15.76 2.35
CA ILE A 125 -13.40 -15.76 1.76
C ILE A 125 -13.46 -15.33 0.28
N ASP A 126 -14.38 -15.90 -0.50
CA ASP A 126 -14.55 -15.54 -1.92
C ASP A 126 -14.94 -14.06 -2.08
N ASN A 127 -15.76 -13.50 -1.18
CA ASN A 127 -16.08 -12.07 -1.17
C ASN A 127 -14.87 -11.18 -0.86
N VAL A 128 -14.03 -11.57 0.12
CA VAL A 128 -12.80 -10.82 0.44
C VAL A 128 -11.84 -10.85 -0.74
N LEU A 129 -11.68 -12.02 -1.37
CA LEU A 129 -10.86 -12.16 -2.57
C LEU A 129 -11.41 -11.33 -3.72
N ASP A 130 -12.72 -11.38 -4.00
CA ASP A 130 -13.33 -10.56 -5.05
C ASP A 130 -13.10 -9.07 -4.79
N VAL A 131 -13.29 -8.58 -3.57
CA VAL A 131 -12.98 -7.17 -3.23
C VAL A 131 -11.51 -6.84 -3.51
N ALA A 132 -10.58 -7.72 -3.17
CA ALA A 132 -9.17 -7.53 -3.47
C ALA A 132 -8.90 -7.51 -4.99
N TYR A 133 -9.47 -8.46 -5.75
CA TYR A 133 -9.36 -8.51 -7.21
C TYR A 133 -9.97 -7.28 -7.90
N GLN A 134 -11.15 -6.84 -7.47
CA GLN A 134 -11.79 -5.63 -8.01
C GLN A 134 -10.95 -4.38 -7.73
N ASN A 135 -10.25 -4.32 -6.60
CA ASN A 135 -9.34 -3.21 -6.31
C ASN A 135 -8.15 -3.21 -7.28
N ASP A 136 -7.52 -4.36 -7.49
CA ASP A 136 -6.41 -4.49 -8.44
C ASP A 136 -6.84 -4.09 -9.86
N VAL A 137 -7.98 -4.60 -10.33
CA VAL A 137 -8.54 -4.28 -11.64
C VAL A 137 -8.88 -2.79 -11.78
N ALA A 138 -9.52 -2.19 -10.77
CA ALA A 138 -9.84 -0.76 -10.79
C ALA A 138 -8.59 0.12 -10.80
N ILE A 139 -7.49 -0.34 -10.22
CA ILE A 139 -6.21 0.38 -10.27
C ILE A 139 -5.60 0.31 -11.67
N VAL A 140 -5.63 -0.85 -12.33
CA VAL A 140 -5.13 -1.00 -13.70
C VAL A 140 -5.87 -0.06 -14.65
N TYR A 141 -7.20 0.00 -14.58
CA TYR A 141 -7.98 0.93 -15.40
C TYR A 141 -7.62 2.39 -15.14
N GLN A 142 -7.48 2.80 -13.86
CA GLN A 142 -7.05 4.17 -13.53
C GLN A 142 -5.66 4.50 -14.08
N GLN A 143 -4.72 3.55 -14.07
CA GLN A 143 -3.38 3.76 -14.61
C GLN A 143 -3.41 3.93 -16.13
N VAL A 144 -4.20 3.11 -16.83
CA VAL A 144 -4.42 3.21 -18.29
C VAL A 144 -5.06 4.56 -18.65
N ASP A 145 -6.05 5.01 -17.87
CA ASP A 145 -6.71 6.30 -18.08
C ASP A 145 -5.71 7.46 -17.92
N ILE A 146 -4.85 7.43 -16.89
CA ILE A 146 -3.80 8.45 -16.67
C ILE A 146 -2.78 8.45 -17.82
N GLU A 147 -2.40 7.28 -18.34
CA GLU A 147 -1.48 7.14 -19.48
C GLU A 147 -2.09 7.64 -20.79
N LEU A 148 -3.38 7.35 -21.02
CA LEU A 148 -4.14 7.88 -22.15
C LEU A 148 -4.27 9.41 -22.05
N GLU A 149 -4.56 9.97 -20.87
CA GLU A 149 -4.64 11.41 -20.67
C GLU A 149 -3.28 12.10 -20.91
N THR A 150 -2.19 11.53 -20.41
CA THR A 150 -0.85 12.09 -20.63
C THR A 150 -0.39 12.00 -22.08
N THR A 151 -0.75 10.95 -22.81
CA THR A 151 -0.48 10.83 -24.25
C THR A 151 -1.35 11.77 -25.09
N LEU A 152 -2.61 12.00 -24.71
CA LEU A 152 -3.50 12.96 -25.36
C LEU A 152 -3.07 14.43 -25.12
N GLN A 153 -2.42 14.72 -23.98
CA GLN A 153 -1.82 16.04 -23.71
C GLN A 153 -0.46 16.29 -24.39
N HIS A 154 0.05 15.34 -25.18
CA HIS A 154 1.17 15.55 -26.11
C HIS A 154 0.69 15.53 -27.59
N PRO A 155 -0.12 16.50 -28.08
CA PRO A 155 -0.44 16.56 -29.50
C PRO A 155 0.77 17.04 -30.31
N GLN A 156 1.26 16.12 -31.13
CA GLN A 156 1.90 16.31 -32.44
C GLN A 156 2.23 17.74 -32.89
N HIS A 157 3.47 18.18 -32.66
CA HIS A 157 4.11 19.27 -33.41
C HIS A 157 5.37 18.78 -34.11
N ILE A 158 5.30 17.72 -34.91
CA ILE A 158 6.34 17.42 -35.90
C ILE A 158 5.69 16.82 -37.13
N ILE A 159 5.05 17.62 -37.99
CA ILE A 159 5.22 17.56 -39.46
C ILE A 159 4.82 18.93 -40.05
N LYS A 160 5.80 19.69 -40.54
CA LYS A 160 5.86 20.31 -41.89
C LYS A 160 6.94 21.41 -41.92
N SER A 161 8.12 21.04 -42.39
CA SER A 161 8.97 21.94 -43.16
C SER A 161 9.37 21.20 -44.44
N ILE A 162 8.70 21.58 -45.54
CA ILE A 162 9.20 21.38 -46.91
C ILE A 162 10.09 22.59 -47.19
#